data_AF-A0A4Q5QNT0-F1
#
_entry.id   AF-A0A4Q5QNT0-F1
#
_cell.length_a   1.000
_cell.length_b   1.000
_cell.length_c   1.000
_cell.angle_alpha   90.00
_cell.angle_beta   90.00
_cell.angle_gamma   90.00
#
_symmetry.space_group_name_H-M   'P 1'
#
loop_
_entity.id
_entity.type
_entity.pdbx_description
1 polymer ?
#
loop_
_entity_poly.entity_id
_entity_poly.type
_entity_poly.pdbx_seq_one_letter_code
_entity_poly.pdbx_strand_id
1 'polypeptide(L)' 'MTIADLRQQHLILFEAISGSRAYGTNLPHSDTDLKGVFVLPEKAFFGLDYVPQVANDTN' A
#
# COMPACT_ATOMS: atom_id res chain seq x y z
N MET A 1 -1.27 5.68 9.48
CA MET A 1 -1.93 4.52 8.84
C MET A 1 -0.89 3.79 8.04
N THR A 2 -0.85 2.48 8.20
CA THR A 2 0.13 1.57 7.58
C THR A 2 -0.58 0.57 6.68
N ILE A 3 0.17 -0.16 5.84
CA ILE A 3 -0.37 -1.27 5.04
C ILE A 3 -0.96 -2.36 5.95
N ALA A 4 -0.36 -2.59 7.13
CA ALA A 4 -0.88 -3.55 8.10
C ALA A 4 -2.27 -3.15 8.61
N ASP A 5 -2.47 -1.86 8.92
CA ASP A 5 -3.78 -1.34 9.36
C ASP A 5 -4.87 -1.58 8.29
N LEU A 6 -4.53 -1.35 7.02
CA LEU A 6 -5.44 -1.54 5.88
C LEU A 6 -5.84 -3.01 5.68
N ARG A 7 -4.88 -3.94 5.83
CA ARG A 7 -5.14 -5.38 5.73
C ARG A 7 -6.02 -5.87 6.87
N GLN A 8 -5.72 -5.47 8.10
CA GLN A 8 -6.49 -5.87 9.28
C GLN A 8 -7.94 -5.38 9.22
N GLN A 9 -8.17 -4.20 8.64
CA GLN A 9 -9.50 -3.61 8.50
C GLN A 9 -10.22 -4.03 7.20
N HIS A 10 -9.61 -4.87 6.37
CA HIS A 10 -10.15 -5.29 5.06
C HIS A 10 -10.49 -4.11 4.12
N LEU A 11 -9.64 -3.08 4.10
CA LEU A 11 -9.87 -1.85 3.34
C LEU A 11 -9.19 -1.82 1.96
N ILE A 12 -8.44 -2.87 1.62
CA ILE A 12 -7.75 -2.99 0.34
C ILE A 12 -8.72 -3.51 -0.71
N LEU A 13 -8.93 -2.73 -1.76
CA LEU A 13 -9.75 -3.11 -2.92
C LEU A 13 -8.94 -3.90 -3.95
N PHE A 14 -7.66 -3.53 -4.09
CA PHE A 14 -6.73 -4.15 -5.02
C PHE A 14 -5.30 -4.06 -4.49
N GLU A 15 -4.55 -5.15 -4.60
CA GLU A 15 -3.12 -5.21 -4.30
C GLU A 15 -2.44 -5.98 -5.42
N ALA A 16 -1.33 -5.45 -5.92
CA ALA A 16 -0.53 -6.06 -6.97
C ALA A 16 0.95 -5.96 -6.65
N ILE A 17 1.68 -6.99 -7.07
CA ILE A 17 3.13 -6.92 -7.18
C ILE A 17 3.45 -6.01 -8.37
N SER A 18 4.36 -5.07 -8.16
CA SER A 18 4.88 -4.18 -9.18
C SER A 18 6.41 -4.30 -9.23
N GLY A 19 7.05 -3.45 -10.03
CA GLY A 19 8.51 -3.39 -10.12
C GLY A 19 9.13 -4.67 -10.69
N SER A 20 10.39 -4.90 -10.35
CA SER A 20 11.24 -5.91 -11.01
C SER A 20 10.65 -7.33 -10.95
N ARG A 21 9.97 -7.67 -9.86
CA ARG A 21 9.31 -8.99 -9.68
C ARG A 21 8.08 -9.16 -10.56
N ALA A 22 7.34 -8.10 -10.84
CA ALA A 22 6.21 -8.17 -11.77
C ALA A 22 6.65 -8.42 -13.22
N TYR A 23 7.85 -7.95 -13.58
CA TYR A 23 8.40 -8.05 -14.93
C TYR A 23 9.48 -9.14 -15.09
N GLY A 24 9.76 -9.92 -14.04
CA GLY A 24 10.78 -10.98 -14.07
C GLY A 24 12.22 -10.48 -14.24
N THR A 25 12.48 -9.20 -13.92
CA THR A 25 13.82 -8.58 -13.99
C THR A 25 14.50 -8.48 -12.63
N ASN A 26 13.94 -9.12 -11.61
CA ASN A 26 14.45 -9.08 -10.25
C ASN A 26 15.73 -9.91 -10.07
N LEU A 27 16.63 -9.42 -9.22
CA LEU A 27 17.80 -10.13 -8.73
C LEU A 27 17.47 -10.81 -7.38
N PRO A 28 18.31 -11.73 -6.87
CA PRO A 28 18.07 -12.37 -5.59
C PRO A 28 17.90 -11.42 -4.40
N HIS A 29 18.52 -10.24 -4.47
CA HIS A 29 18.45 -9.20 -3.44
C HIS A 29 17.38 -8.13 -3.71
N SER A 30 16.63 -8.23 -4.82
CA SER A 30 15.55 -7.29 -5.09
C SER A 30 14.42 -7.45 -4.08
N ASP A 31 13.95 -6.33 -3.57
CA ASP A 31 12.78 -6.21 -2.73
C ASP A 31 11.48 -6.47 -3.53
N THR A 32 10.33 -6.28 -2.89
CA THR A 32 9.02 -6.51 -3.51
C THR A 32 8.22 -5.22 -3.44
N ASP A 33 8.06 -4.57 -4.58
CA ASP A 33 7.22 -3.39 -4.70
C ASP A 33 5.75 -3.79 -4.72
N LEU A 34 4.96 -3.22 -3.81
CA LEU A 34 3.51 -3.36 -3.81
C LEU A 34 2.85 -2.07 -4.27
N LYS A 35 1.83 -2.18 -5.12
CA LYS A 35 0.91 -1.10 -5.44
C LYS A 35 -0.51 -1.56 -5.19
N GLY A 36 -1.38 -0.65 -4.84
CA GLY A 36 -2.75 -1.00 -4.55
C GLY A 36 -3.68 0.18 -4.49
N VAL A 37 -4.96 -0.13 -4.39
CA VAL A 37 -6.05 0.81 -4.17
C VAL A 37 -6.76 0.37 -2.88
N PHE A 38 -7.00 1.34 -2.01
CA PHE A 38 -7.69 1.12 -0.75
C PHE A 38 -8.72 2.22 -0.52
N VAL A 39 -9.69 1.94 0.35
CA VAL A 39 -10.63 2.95 0.84
C VAL A 39 -10.13 3.50 2.16
N LEU A 40 -10.29 4.81 2.37
CA LEU A 40 -10.04 5.41 3.67
C LEU A 40 -11.07 4.90 4.69
N PRO A 41 -10.67 4.61 5.95
CA PRO A 41 -11.63 4.37 7.01
C PRO A 41 -12.62 5.54 7.13
N GLU A 42 -13.88 5.25 7.41
CA GLU A 42 -14.98 6.23 7.43
C GLU A 42 -14.65 7.52 8.21
N LYS A 43 -14.09 7.36 9.41
CA LYS A 43 -13.68 8.49 10.26
C LYS A 43 -12.62 9.38 9.62
N ALA A 44 -11.68 8.81 8.88
CA ALA A 44 -10.64 9.56 8.18
C ALA A 44 -11.19 10.20 6.90
N PHE A 45 -12.09 9.51 6.19
CA PHE A 45 -12.72 10.02 4.98
C PHE A 45 -13.63 11.23 5.25
N PHE A 46 -14.45 11.16 6.31
CA PHE A 46 -15.29 12.28 6.74
C PHE A 46 -14.59 13.24 7.71
N GLY A 47 -13.33 12.97 8.05
CA GLY A 47 -12.50 13.84 8.88
C GLY A 47 -12.00 15.06 8.10
N LEU A 48 -11.46 16.02 8.84
CA LEU A 48 -10.80 17.21 8.26
C LEU A 48 -9.27 17.12 8.33
N ASP A 49 -8.75 15.97 8.77
CA ASP A 49 -7.34 15.72 8.94
C ASP A 49 -6.70 15.24 7.63
N TYR A 50 -5.51 15.76 7.32
CA TYR A 50 -4.75 15.29 6.17
C TYR A 50 -4.22 13.87 6.41
N VAL A 51 -4.48 12.97 5.46
CA VAL A 51 -3.93 11.62 5.46
C VAL A 51 -2.84 11.53 4.39
N PRO A 52 -1.56 11.36 4.78
CA PRO A 52 -0.50 11.16 3.80
C PRO A 52 -0.67 9.81 3.08
N GLN A 53 -0.02 9.68 1.93
CA GLN A 53 0.08 8.40 1.24
C GLN A 53 0.62 7.32 2.19
N VAL A 54 0.00 6.14 2.16
CA VAL A 54 0.50 4.98 2.89
C VAL A 54 1.71 4.42 2.14
N ALA A 55 2.90 4.58 2.72
CA ALA A 55 4.17 4.11 2.18
C ALA A 55 5.06 3.56 3.31
N ASN A 56 6.14 2.85 2.95
CA ASN A 56 7.19 2.45 3.88
C ASN A 56 8.31 3.50 3.89
N ASP A 57 9.27 3.41 4.80
CA ASP A 57 10.33 4.43 4.97
C ASP A 57 11.21 4.70 3.74
N THR A 58 11.16 3.82 2.74
CA THR A 58 11.94 3.93 1.49
C THR A 58 11.11 4.48 0.31
N ASN A 59 9.88 4.95 0.55
CA ASN A 59 8.99 5.59 -0.44
C ASN A 59 8.19 6.75 0.16
#